data_AF-A0A212RN16-F1
#
_entry.id   AF-A0A212RN16-F1
#
_cell.length_a   1.000
_cell.length_b   1.000
_cell.length_c   1.000
_cell.angle_alpha   90.00
_cell.angle_beta   90.00
_cell.angle_gamma   90.00
#
_symmetry.space_group_name_H-M   'P 1'
#
loop_
_entity.id
_entity.type
_entity.pdbx_description
1 polymer ?
#
loop_
_entity_poly.entity_id
_entity_poly.type
_entity_poly.pdbx_seq_one_letter_code
_entity_poly.pdbx_strand_id
1 'polypeptide(L)' 'MIRDRRTWEAFEAEWQRRNPPDLELHFRIFDRMLELARALHAWPPADPLEGLEIDLQLARAINADVCFPAE' A
#
# COMPACT_ATOMS: atom_id res chain seq x y z
N MET A 1 21.89 0.15 -5.24
CA MET A 1 21.64 -0.51 -6.53
C MET A 1 22.16 -1.93 -6.45
N ILE A 2 21.32 -2.94 -6.67
CA ILE A 2 21.71 -4.34 -6.52
C ILE A 2 22.49 -4.77 -7.78
N ARG A 3 23.69 -5.30 -7.58
CA ARG A 3 24.64 -5.63 -8.67
C ARG A 3 24.26 -6.92 -9.40
N ASP A 4 23.74 -7.91 -8.66
CA ASP A 4 23.29 -9.18 -9.18
C ASP A 4 21.79 -9.35 -8.90
N ARG A 5 21.00 -9.05 -9.92
CA ARG A 5 19.54 -9.10 -9.84
C ARG A 5 19.00 -10.53 -9.74
N ARG A 6 19.63 -11.50 -10.41
CA ARG A 6 19.14 -12.88 -10.44
C ARG A 6 19.29 -13.56 -9.09
N THR A 7 20.42 -13.33 -8.43
CA THR A 7 20.66 -13.82 -7.08
C THR A 7 19.70 -13.17 -6.08
N TRP A 8 19.40 -11.88 -6.25
CA TRP A 8 18.40 -11.19 -5.42
C TRP A 8 16.99 -11.76 -5.60
N GLU A 9 16.54 -11.93 -6.83
CA GLU A 9 15.20 -12.46 -7.13
C GLU A 9 15.03 -13.89 -6.57
N ALA A 10 16.06 -14.73 -6.67
CA ALA A 10 16.03 -16.08 -6.11
C ALA A 10 15.93 -16.07 -4.57
N PHE A 11 16.69 -15.18 -3.91
CA PHE A 11 16.61 -14.98 -2.47
C PHE A 11 15.22 -14.49 -2.05
N GLU A 12 14.69 -13.48 -2.74
CA GLU A 12 13.38 -12.88 -2.43
C GLU A 12 12.25 -13.89 -2.59
N ALA A 13 12.26 -14.69 -3.65
CA ALA A 13 11.28 -15.76 -3.86
C ALA A 13 11.36 -16.85 -2.77
N GLU A 14 12.56 -17.20 -2.30
CA GLU A 14 12.72 -18.14 -1.19
C GLU A 14 12.25 -17.55 0.14
N TRP A 15 12.56 -16.28 0.38
CA TRP A 15 12.12 -15.57 1.58
C TRP A 15 10.60 -15.45 1.65
N GLN A 16 9.93 -15.07 0.56
CA GLN A 16 8.47 -14.97 0.49
C GLN A 16 7.79 -16.32 0.75
N ARG A 17 8.33 -17.43 0.23
CA ARG A 17 7.80 -18.78 0.52
C ARG A 17 7.88 -19.16 2.00
N ARG A 18 8.93 -18.70 2.69
CA ARG A 18 9.15 -18.98 4.12
C ARG A 18 8.41 -18.00 5.04
N ASN A 19 8.02 -16.84 4.53
CA ASN A 19 7.36 -15.77 5.26
C ASN A 19 6.04 -15.43 4.57
N PRO A 20 5.00 -16.28 4.72
CA PRO A 20 3.71 -15.99 4.15
C PRO A 20 3.17 -14.67 4.73
N PRO A 21 2.44 -13.88 3.94
CA PRO A 21 1.85 -12.63 4.42
C PRO A 21 0.82 -12.92 5.52
N ASP A 22 0.97 -12.24 6.65
CA ASP A 22 0.00 -12.23 7.75
C ASP A 22 -0.72 -10.88 7.74
N LEU A 23 -1.98 -10.91 7.31
CA LEU A 23 -2.79 -9.72 7.16
C LEU A 23 -2.99 -8.98 8.50
N GLU A 24 -3.19 -9.72 9.59
CA GLU A 24 -3.42 -9.11 10.90
C GLU A 24 -2.15 -8.43 11.40
N LEU A 25 -0.99 -9.08 11.23
CA LEU A 25 0.31 -8.49 11.56
C LEU A 25 0.56 -7.22 10.73
N HIS A 26 0.26 -7.24 9.44
CA HIS A 26 0.44 -6.07 8.58
C HIS A 26 -0.42 -4.88 9.01
N PHE A 27 -1.69 -5.12 9.35
CA PHE A 27 -2.54 -4.05 9.89
C PHE A 27 -2.03 -3.51 11.22
N ARG A 28 -1.56 -4.40 12.10
CA ARG A 28 -0.96 -3.97 13.37
C ARG A 28 0.28 -3.10 13.17
N ILE A 29 1.13 -3.42 12.20
CA ILE A 29 2.28 -2.60 11.83
C ILE A 29 1.81 -1.24 11.29
N PHE A 30 0.83 -1.25 10.38
CA PHE A 30 0.25 -0.04 9.81
C PHE A 30 -0.30 0.89 10.89
N ASP A 31 -1.07 0.36 11.85
CA ASP A 31 -1.63 1.15 12.95
C ASP A 31 -0.54 1.85 13.77
N ARG A 32 0.56 1.14 14.08
CA ARG A 32 1.69 1.73 14.79
C ARG A 32 2.43 2.78 13.98
N MET A 33 2.56 2.58 12.67
CA MET A 33 3.13 3.59 11.78
C MET A 33 2.26 4.84 11.71
N LEU A 34 0.92 4.67 11.69
CA LEU A 34 -0.03 5.77 11.68
C LEU A 34 0.00 6.56 13.00
N GLU A 35 0.06 5.88 14.13
CA GLU A 35 0.26 6.51 15.45
C GLU A 35 1.55 7.36 15.48
N LEU A 36 2.65 6.79 14.98
CA LEU A 36 3.94 7.50 14.89
C LEU A 36 3.86 8.72 13.97
N ALA A 37 3.26 8.59 12.79
CA ALA A 37 3.12 9.69 11.84
C ALA A 37 2.31 10.86 12.43
N ARG A 38 1.26 10.54 13.20
CA ARG A 38 0.47 11.55 13.94
C ARG A 38 1.29 12.23 15.03
N ALA A 39 2.05 11.46 15.81
CA ALA A 39 2.93 12.00 16.85
C ALA A 39 4.02 12.92 16.27
N LEU A 40 4.46 12.66 15.04
CA LEU A 40 5.42 13.50 14.31
C LEU A 40 4.76 14.66 13.55
N HIS A 41 3.44 14.84 13.65
CA HIS A 41 2.67 15.81 12.86
C HIS A 41 2.85 15.69 11.33
N ALA A 42 3.28 14.51 10.87
CA ALA A 42 3.37 14.18 9.45
C ALA A 42 2.03 13.69 8.88
N TRP A 43 1.08 13.32 9.75
CA TRP A 43 -0.27 12.92 9.38
C TRP A 43 -1.32 13.53 10.35
N PRO A 44 -2.46 14.04 9.85
CA PRO A 44 -2.84 14.16 8.43
C PRO A 44 -1.99 15.21 7.69
N PRO A 45 -1.94 15.17 6.34
CA PRO A 45 -1.28 16.19 5.55
C PRO A 45 -1.91 17.57 5.78
N ALA A 46 -1.14 18.62 5.52
CA ALA A 46 -1.59 20.00 5.70
C ALA A 46 -2.71 20.35 4.72
N ASP A 47 -2.64 19.84 3.49
CA ASP A 47 -3.72 19.89 2.51
C ASP A 47 -4.49 18.55 2.53
N PRO A 48 -5.77 18.53 2.93
CA PRO A 48 -6.59 17.33 2.90
C PRO A 48 -6.81 16.73 1.51
N LEU A 49 -6.60 17.51 0.45
CA LEU A 49 -6.73 17.04 -0.94
C LEU A 49 -5.44 16.39 -1.47
N GLU A 50 -4.32 16.59 -0.78
CA GLU A 50 -3.03 16.06 -1.21
C GLU A 50 -3.07 14.53 -1.29
N GLY A 51 -2.90 14.00 -2.51
CA GLY A 51 -2.87 12.56 -2.78
C GLY A 51 -4.21 11.95 -3.21
N LEU A 52 -5.32 12.70 -3.11
CA LEU A 52 -6.64 12.22 -3.54
C LEU A 52 -6.72 11.99 -5.05
N GLU A 53 -5.87 12.63 -5.86
CA GLU A 53 -5.85 12.40 -7.31
C GLU A 53 -5.51 10.94 -7.64
N ILE A 54 -4.60 10.34 -6.87
CA ILE A 54 -4.21 8.93 -7.04
C ILE A 54 -5.35 8.02 -6.59
N ASP A 55 -6.00 8.34 -5.47
CA ASP A 55 -7.15 7.58 -4.98
C ASP A 55 -8.32 7.63 -5.96
N LEU A 56 -8.57 8.80 -6.56
CA LEU A 56 -9.56 8.98 -7.62
C LEU A 56 -9.21 8.18 -8.89
N GLN A 57 -7.94 8.18 -9.30
CA GLN A 57 -7.49 7.38 -10.44
C GLN A 57 -7.65 5.88 -10.17
N LEU A 58 -7.28 5.42 -8.97
CA LEU A 58 -7.44 4.03 -8.55
C LEU A 58 -8.92 3.63 -8.50
N ALA A 59 -9.76 4.46 -7.89
CA ALA A 59 -11.20 4.23 -7.83
C ALA A 59 -11.82 4.16 -9.23
N ARG A 60 -11.39 5.00 -10.17
CA ARG A 60 -11.82 4.93 -11.56
C ARG A 60 -11.37 3.65 -12.26
N ALA A 61 -10.13 3.22 -12.04
CA ALA A 61 -9.61 1.99 -12.63
C ALA A 61 -10.34 0.74 -12.09
N ILE A 62 -10.62 0.69 -10.79
CA ILE A 62 -11.35 -0.41 -10.15
C ILE A 62 -12.82 -0.43 -10.59
N ASN A 63 -13.46 0.75 -10.64
CA ASN A 63 -14.89 0.85 -10.96
C ASN A 63 -15.19 0.96 -12.47
N ALA A 64 -14.18 0.90 -13.35
CA ALA A 64 -14.36 1.05 -14.80
C ALA A 64 -15.33 0.02 -15.40
N ASP A 65 -15.41 -1.17 -14.82
CA ASP A 65 -16.29 -2.25 -15.26
C ASP A 65 -17.61 -2.33 -14.48
N VAL A 66 -17.84 -1.41 -13.52
CA VAL A 66 -19.09 -1.38 -12.75
C VAL A 66 -20.15 -0.66 -13.57
N CYS A 67 -20.89 -1.44 -14.37
CA CYS A 67 -22.10 -0.96 -15.03
C CYS A 67 -23.21 -0.84 -13.97
N PHE A 68 -23.44 0.38 -13.48
CA PHE A 68 -24.63 0.67 -12.67
C PHE A 68 -25.85 0.65 -13.60
N PRO A 69 -26.86 -0.21 -13.36
CA PRO A 69 -28.09 -0.15 -14.13
C PRO A 69 -28.74 1.22 -13.91
N ALA A 70 -29.17 1.87 -14.99
CA ALA A 70 -29.92 3.10 -14.92
C ALA A 70 -31.31 2.80 -14.31
N GLU A 71 -31.67 3.51 -13.24
CA GLU A 71 -33.04 3.58 -12.70
C GLU A 71 -33.96 4.41 -13.61
#